data_AF-F3KIW3-F1
#
_entry.id   AF-F3KIW3-F1
#
_cell.length_a   1.000
_cell.length_b   1.000
_cell.length_c   1.000
_cell.angle_alpha   90.00
_cell.angle_beta   90.00
_cell.angle_gamma   90.00
#
_symmetry.space_group_name_H-M   'P 1'
#
loop_
_entity.id
_entity.type
_entity.pdbx_description
1 polymer ?
#
loop_
_entity_poly.entity_id
_entity_poly.type
_entity_poly.pdbx_seq_one_letter_code
_entity_poly.pdbx_strand_id
1 'polypeptide(L)'
;MVTHYEYLKSILEKILIAYNKLTKLEDKPGDLDLIKKETLKINGFFHVFINKVTTENYQLTDLSELKSKFEYYLNNYSFEKEIETMSTLYSDDSDRLKNMRLKILESLMDKKLIDNIEYTIGKL
;
A
#
# COMPACT_ATOMS: atom_id res chain seq x y z
N MET A 1 -4.33 15.09 22.86
CA MET A 1 -4.16 13.64 22.66
C MET A 1 -4.88 13.32 21.37
N VAL A 2 -4.21 12.64 20.43
CA VAL A 2 -4.86 12.16 19.21
C VAL A 2 -5.78 11.01 19.60
N THR A 3 -7.05 11.03 19.19
CA THR A 3 -7.97 9.92 19.48
C THR A 3 -7.50 8.65 18.75
N HIS A 4 -7.87 7.48 19.27
CA HIS A 4 -7.54 6.20 18.64
C HIS A 4 -7.95 6.13 17.16
N TYR A 5 -9.09 6.75 16.80
CA TYR A 5 -9.57 6.86 15.42
C TYR A 5 -8.77 7.84 14.56
N GLU A 6 -8.39 9.01 15.10
CA GLU A 6 -7.52 9.95 14.37
C GLU A 6 -6.15 9.31 14.05
N TYR A 7 -5.62 8.47 14.94
CA TYR A 7 -4.40 7.74 14.67
C TYR A 7 -4.56 6.75 13.51
N LEU A 8 -5.64 5.95 13.50
CA LEU A 8 -5.94 5.04 12.39
C LEU A 8 -6.13 5.80 11.08
N LYS A 9 -6.88 6.91 11.10
CA LYS A 9 -7.06 7.80 9.95
C LYS A 9 -5.72 8.27 9.38
N SER A 10 -4.80 8.70 10.25
CA SER A 10 -3.46 9.13 9.83
C SER A 10 -2.64 8.02 9.17
N ILE A 11 -2.84 6.75 9.55
CA ILE A 11 -2.19 5.60 8.89
C ILE A 11 -2.77 5.40 7.49
N LEU A 12 -4.10 5.43 7.36
CA LEU A 12 -4.79 5.29 6.09
C LEU A 12 -4.41 6.41 5.10
N GLU A 13 -4.33 7.66 5.57
CA GLU A 13 -3.87 8.79 4.76
C GLU A 13 -2.42 8.61 4.27
N LYS A 14 -1.53 8.08 5.12
CA LYS A 14 -0.14 7.79 4.72
C LYS A 14 -0.05 6.71 3.65
N ILE A 15 -0.94 5.72 3.67
CA ILE A 15 -1.05 4.71 2.61
C ILE A 15 -1.44 5.39 1.30
N LEU A 16 -2.48 6.24 1.30
CA LEU A 16 -2.90 6.99 0.10
C LEU A 16 -1.80 7.91 -0.42
N ILE A 17 -1.02 8.55 0.46
CA ILE A 17 0.12 9.36 0.04
C ILE A 17 1.18 8.52 -0.68
N ALA A 18 1.51 7.33 -0.17
CA ALA A 18 2.47 6.44 -0.82
C ALA A 18 1.94 5.90 -2.15
N TYR A 19 0.68 5.47 -2.19
CA TYR A 19 0.00 5.05 -3.42
C TYR A 19 0.00 6.16 -4.48
N ASN A 20 -0.35 7.39 -4.10
CA ASN A 20 -0.36 8.55 -5.00
C ASN A 20 1.03 8.95 -5.50
N LYS A 21 2.11 8.56 -4.82
CA LYS A 21 3.46 8.73 -5.35
C LYS A 21 3.74 7.72 -6.44
N LEU A 22 3.35 6.45 -6.25
CA LEU A 22 3.47 5.41 -7.28
C LEU A 22 2.71 5.79 -8.56
N THR A 23 1.48 6.30 -8.45
CA THR A 23 0.69 6.71 -9.63
C THR A 23 1.33 7.84 -10.44
N LYS A 24 2.15 8.68 -9.80
CA LYS A 24 2.79 9.86 -10.41
C LYS A 24 4.21 9.62 -10.95
N LEU A 25 4.76 8.42 -10.81
CA LEU A 25 6.09 8.11 -11.37
C LEU A 25 6.08 8.16 -12.91
N GLU A 26 7.25 8.45 -13.48
CA GLU A 26 7.45 8.62 -14.93
C GLU A 26 8.19 7.44 -15.57
N ASP A 27 8.51 6.41 -14.78
CA ASP A 27 9.18 5.18 -15.21
C ASP A 27 10.60 5.41 -15.73
N LYS A 28 11.32 6.37 -15.14
CA LYS A 28 12.70 6.71 -15.50
C LYS A 28 13.74 5.98 -14.64
N PRO A 29 15.00 5.88 -15.08
CA PRO A 29 16.07 5.32 -14.25
C PRO A 29 16.11 5.96 -12.86
N GLY A 30 16.15 5.12 -11.81
CA GLY A 30 16.02 5.54 -10.41
C GLY A 30 14.59 5.47 -9.83
N ASP A 31 13.55 5.42 -10.67
CA ASP A 31 12.17 5.25 -10.18
C ASP A 31 11.94 3.86 -9.56
N LEU A 32 12.73 2.84 -9.94
CA LEU A 32 12.66 1.51 -9.33
C LEU A 32 12.90 1.54 -7.81
N ASP A 33 13.83 2.38 -7.34
CA ASP A 33 14.08 2.57 -5.90
C ASP A 33 12.89 3.25 -5.20
N LEU A 34 12.24 4.19 -5.90
CA LEU A 34 11.02 4.83 -5.41
C LEU A 34 9.86 3.84 -5.35
N ILE A 35 9.70 3.00 -6.38
CA ILE A 35 8.70 1.91 -6.40
C ILE A 35 8.92 1.00 -5.19
N LYS A 36 10.16 0.52 -4.98
CA LYS A 36 10.52 -0.31 -3.83
C LYS A 36 10.16 0.36 -2.51
N LYS A 37 10.58 1.62 -2.35
CA LYS A 37 10.39 2.39 -1.11
C LYS A 37 8.93 2.62 -0.77
N GLU A 38 8.12 3.07 -1.73
CA GLU A 38 6.71 3.35 -1.47
C GLU A 38 5.89 2.06 -1.31
N THR A 39 6.24 0.98 -2.01
CA THR A 39 5.64 -0.36 -1.80
C THR A 39 5.89 -0.87 -0.38
N LEU A 40 7.15 -0.81 0.10
CA LEU A 40 7.50 -1.22 1.46
C LEU A 40 6.79 -0.37 2.53
N LYS A 41 6.61 0.93 2.29
CA LYS A 41 5.84 1.80 3.18
C LYS A 41 4.38 1.37 3.27
N ILE A 42 3.74 1.07 2.14
CA ILE A 42 2.36 0.60 2.12
C ILE A 42 2.23 -0.69 2.93
N ASN A 43 3.09 -1.69 2.67
CA ASN A 43 3.11 -2.95 3.40
C ASN A 43 3.31 -2.73 4.91
N GLY A 44 4.26 -1.86 5.27
CA GLY A 44 4.50 -1.48 6.66
C GLY A 44 3.26 -0.88 7.34
N PHE A 45 2.58 0.06 6.68
CA PHE A 45 1.36 0.67 7.22
C PHE A 45 0.19 -0.32 7.30
N PHE A 46 0.07 -1.27 6.38
CA PHE A 46 -0.89 -2.37 6.49
C PHE A 46 -0.66 -3.18 7.77
N HIS A 47 0.59 -3.58 8.06
CA HIS A 47 0.91 -4.27 9.31
C HIS A 47 0.60 -3.43 10.56
N VAL A 48 0.95 -2.13 10.55
CA VAL A 48 0.62 -1.24 11.69
C VAL A 48 -0.89 -1.17 11.91
N PHE A 49 -1.67 -1.00 10.85
CA PHE A 49 -3.13 -0.95 10.93
C PHE A 49 -3.73 -2.26 11.45
N ILE A 50 -3.33 -3.40 10.88
CA ILE A 50 -3.79 -4.74 11.30
C ILE A 50 -3.52 -4.97 12.79
N ASN A 51 -2.31 -4.66 13.24
CA ASN A 51 -1.93 -4.81 14.65
C ASN A 51 -2.80 -3.94 15.54
N LYS A 52 -2.97 -2.66 15.20
CA LYS A 52 -3.75 -1.70 15.98
C LYS A 52 -5.22 -2.10 16.09
N VAL A 53 -5.83 -2.50 14.97
CA VAL A 53 -7.24 -2.94 14.94
C VAL A 53 -7.45 -4.21 15.76
N THR A 54 -6.50 -5.13 15.71
CA THR A 54 -6.56 -6.38 16.47
C THR A 54 -6.40 -6.16 17.97
N THR A 55 -5.46 -5.30 18.40
CA THR A 55 -5.17 -5.09 19.83
C THR A 55 -6.26 -4.33 20.56
N GLU A 56 -6.94 -3.42 19.88
CA GLU A 56 -7.90 -2.51 20.53
C GLU A 56 -9.36 -2.93 20.36
N ASN A 57 -9.59 -4.07 19.69
CA ASN A 57 -10.90 -4.71 19.52
C ASN A 57 -12.01 -3.73 19.10
N TYR A 58 -11.73 -2.91 18.08
CA TYR A 58 -12.67 -1.93 17.55
C TYR A 58 -13.96 -2.61 17.09
N GLN A 59 -15.11 -2.05 17.46
CA GLN A 59 -16.43 -2.60 17.10
C GLN A 59 -16.94 -2.14 15.72
N LEU A 60 -16.16 -1.34 14.97
CA LEU A 60 -16.56 -0.86 13.64
C LEU A 60 -16.37 -1.97 12.60
N THR A 61 -17.48 -2.41 12.01
CA THR A 61 -17.50 -3.42 10.93
C THR A 61 -16.60 -3.03 9.76
N ASP A 62 -16.58 -1.74 9.38
CA ASP A 62 -15.76 -1.24 8.28
C ASP A 62 -14.25 -1.44 8.54
N LEU A 63 -13.77 -1.27 9.79
CA LEU A 63 -12.36 -1.46 10.15
C LEU A 63 -11.95 -2.93 10.09
N SER A 64 -12.85 -3.84 10.50
CA SER A 64 -12.62 -5.27 10.39
C SER A 64 -12.58 -5.73 8.93
N GLU A 65 -13.47 -5.22 8.08
CA GLU A 65 -13.46 -5.54 6.65
C GLU A 65 -12.17 -5.03 5.98
N LEU A 66 -11.77 -3.78 6.28
CA LEU A 66 -10.54 -3.21 5.75
C LEU A 66 -9.29 -3.99 6.20
N LYS A 67 -9.26 -4.40 7.48
CA LYS A 67 -8.21 -5.27 8.02
C LYS A 67 -8.09 -6.56 7.20
N SER A 68 -9.20 -7.27 6.95
CA SER A 68 -9.17 -8.51 6.16
C SER A 68 -8.70 -8.30 4.72
N LYS A 69 -8.96 -7.13 4.12
CA LYS A 69 -8.42 -6.79 2.80
C LYS A 69 -6.91 -6.54 2.84
N PHE A 70 -6.39 -5.91 3.89
CA PHE A 70 -4.95 -5.72 4.08
C PHE A 70 -4.25 -7.07 4.27
N GLU A 71 -4.82 -7.96 5.08
CA GLU A 71 -4.32 -9.33 5.27
C GLU A 71 -4.34 -10.11 3.94
N TYR A 72 -5.42 -10.00 3.17
CA TYR A 72 -5.49 -10.61 1.85
C TYR A 72 -4.38 -10.09 0.93
N TYR A 73 -4.18 -8.77 0.84
CA TYR A 73 -3.15 -8.20 -0.01
C TYR A 73 -1.75 -8.74 0.36
N LEU A 74 -1.39 -8.68 1.65
CA LEU A 74 -0.08 -9.10 2.15
C LEU A 74 0.19 -10.60 1.93
N ASN A 75 -0.86 -11.43 1.91
CA ASN A 75 -0.73 -12.87 1.69
C ASN A 75 -0.66 -13.28 0.21
N ASN A 76 -1.17 -12.45 -0.70
CA ASN A 76 -1.30 -12.79 -2.13
C ASN A 76 -0.32 -12.02 -3.02
N TYR A 77 0.22 -10.91 -2.54
CA TYR A 77 1.11 -10.04 -3.32
C TYR A 77 2.44 -9.81 -2.60
N SER A 78 3.54 -10.17 -3.25
CA SER A 78 4.90 -9.84 -2.83
C SER A 78 5.74 -9.53 -4.06
N PHE A 79 6.30 -8.32 -4.08
CA PHE A 79 7.04 -7.78 -5.22
C PHE A 79 8.54 -7.61 -4.93
N GLU A 80 8.97 -7.80 -3.68
CA GLU A 80 10.33 -7.50 -3.22
C GLU A 80 11.40 -8.24 -4.04
N LYS A 81 11.20 -9.54 -4.29
CA LYS A 81 12.12 -10.36 -5.09
C LYS A 81 12.14 -9.97 -6.57
N GLU A 82 10.99 -9.64 -7.13
CA GLU A 82 10.88 -9.24 -8.55
C GLU A 82 11.56 -7.88 -8.75
N ILE A 83 11.35 -6.92 -7.84
CA ILE A 83 12.04 -5.62 -7.81
C ILE A 83 13.55 -5.77 -7.65
N GLU A 84 14.02 -6.64 -6.74
CA GLU A 84 15.45 -6.89 -6.55
C GLU A 84 16.10 -7.46 -7.82
N THR A 85 15.43 -8.40 -8.47
CA THR A 85 15.88 -8.95 -9.76
C THR A 85 15.93 -7.87 -10.83
N MET A 86 14.91 -7.01 -10.91
CA MET A 86 14.90 -5.89 -11.87
C MET A 86 16.01 -4.88 -11.60
N SER A 87 16.34 -4.61 -10.34
CA SER A 87 17.37 -3.63 -9.98
C SER A 87 18.76 -4.02 -10.47
N THR A 88 19.02 -5.32 -10.68
CA THR A 88 20.32 -5.80 -11.13
C THR A 88 20.44 -5.93 -12.65
N LEU A 89 19.33 -6.22 -13.33
CA LEU A 89 19.34 -6.58 -14.76
C LEU A 89 18.69 -5.52 -15.66
N TYR A 90 17.78 -4.70 -15.12
CA TYR A 90 16.83 -3.92 -15.91
C TYR A 90 16.51 -2.55 -15.31
N SER A 91 17.43 -1.97 -14.51
CA SER A 91 17.20 -0.69 -13.83
C SER A 91 16.92 0.47 -14.78
N ASP A 92 17.42 0.38 -16.01
CA ASP A 92 17.31 1.43 -17.04
C ASP A 92 16.26 1.12 -18.11
N ASP A 93 15.56 -0.01 -18.01
CA ASP A 93 14.51 -0.43 -18.94
C ASP A 93 13.16 0.17 -18.51
N SER A 94 12.82 1.33 -19.10
CA SER A 94 11.60 2.08 -18.77
C SER A 94 10.31 1.26 -18.93
N ASP A 95 10.22 0.41 -19.95
CA ASP A 95 9.04 -0.42 -20.18
C ASP A 95 8.86 -1.46 -19.06
N ARG A 96 9.97 -2.06 -18.59
CA ARG A 96 9.91 -2.99 -17.45
C ARG A 96 9.57 -2.27 -16.15
N LEU A 97 10.14 -1.09 -15.90
CA LEU A 97 9.80 -0.26 -14.73
C LEU A 97 8.31 0.06 -14.71
N LYS A 98 7.76 0.49 -15.85
CA LYS A 98 6.34 0.73 -16.03
C LYS A 98 5.50 -0.50 -15.74
N ASN A 99 5.87 -1.65 -16.29
CA ASN A 99 5.14 -2.90 -16.06
C ASN A 99 5.14 -3.31 -14.58
N MET A 100 6.27 -3.19 -13.89
CA MET A 100 6.37 -3.43 -12.45
C MET A 100 5.45 -2.50 -11.67
N ARG A 101 5.49 -1.20 -11.97
CA ARG A 101 4.65 -0.19 -11.34
C ARG A 101 3.16 -0.50 -11.53
N LEU A 102 2.75 -0.85 -12.75
CA LEU A 102 1.36 -1.17 -13.07
C LEU A 102 0.88 -2.41 -12.32
N LYS A 103 1.67 -3.49 -12.26
CA LYS A 103 1.31 -4.68 -11.47
C LYS A 103 1.07 -4.35 -9.99
N ILE A 104 1.94 -3.53 -9.40
CA ILE A 104 1.78 -3.09 -8.00
C ILE A 104 0.49 -2.27 -7.85
N LEU A 105 0.24 -1.29 -8.72
CA LEU A 105 -0.98 -0.49 -8.70
C LEU A 105 -2.24 -1.37 -8.86
N GLU A 106 -2.23 -2.32 -9.79
CA GLU A 106 -3.32 -3.26 -10.03
C GLU A 106 -3.60 -4.12 -8.79
N SER A 107 -2.57 -4.67 -8.14
CA SER A 107 -2.75 -5.41 -6.88
C SER A 107 -3.33 -4.55 -5.74
N LEU A 108 -2.98 -3.26 -5.69
CA LEU A 108 -3.54 -2.33 -4.71
C LEU A 108 -4.99 -1.93 -5.04
N MET A 109 -5.41 -2.05 -6.29
CA MET A 109 -6.80 -1.88 -6.71
C MET A 109 -7.64 -3.16 -6.57
N ASP A 110 -7.00 -4.32 -6.41
CA ASP A 110 -7.72 -5.59 -6.21
C ASP A 110 -8.67 -5.50 -5.01
N LYS A 111 -9.82 -6.15 -5.12
CA LYS A 111 -10.92 -6.09 -4.14
C LYS A 111 -11.30 -4.66 -3.71
N LYS A 112 -11.09 -3.67 -4.58
CA LYS A 112 -11.36 -2.24 -4.34
C LYS A 112 -10.63 -1.71 -3.11
N LEU A 113 -9.41 -2.20 -2.85
CA LEU A 113 -8.69 -1.93 -1.61
C LEU A 113 -8.48 -0.41 -1.38
N ILE A 114 -8.01 0.34 -2.38
CA ILE A 114 -7.88 1.81 -2.29
C ILE A 114 -9.23 2.49 -2.03
N ASP A 115 -10.29 2.16 -2.76
CA ASP A 115 -11.62 2.76 -2.56
C ASP A 115 -12.13 2.56 -1.12
N ASN A 116 -11.87 1.38 -0.53
CA ASN A 116 -12.26 1.09 0.84
C ASN A 116 -11.43 1.87 1.87
N ILE A 117 -10.16 2.16 1.57
CA ILE A 117 -9.34 3.06 2.39
C ILE A 117 -9.97 4.46 2.40
N GLU A 118 -10.28 5.02 1.23
CA GLU A 118 -10.89 6.34 1.09
C GLU A 118 -12.25 6.43 1.80
N TYR A 119 -13.10 5.43 1.60
CA TYR A 119 -14.40 5.33 2.28
C TYR A 119 -14.26 5.28 3.80
N THR A 120 -13.30 4.50 4.32
CA THR A 120 -13.06 4.38 5.75
C THR A 120 -12.54 5.70 6.34
N ILE A 121 -11.64 6.41 5.65
CA ILE A 121 -11.17 7.74 6.06
C ILE A 121 -12.33 8.75 6.17
N GLY A 122 -13.31 8.69 5.26
CA GLY A 122 -14.47 9.57 5.29
C GLY A 122 -15.43 9.31 6.46
N LYS A 123 -15.37 8.11 7.06
CA LYS A 123 -16.18 7.71 8.21
C LYS A 123 -15.50 7.93 9.56
N LEU A 124 -14.16 7.92 9.59
CA LEU A 124 -13.33 8.19 10.77
C LEU A 124 -13.19 9.69 11.03
#